data_AF-A0A1S3PFQ3-F1
#
_entry.id   AF-A0A1S3PFQ3-F1
#
_cell.length_a   1.000
_cell.length_b   1.000
_cell.length_c   1.000
_cell.angle_alpha   90.00
_cell.angle_beta   90.00
_cell.angle_gamma   90.00
#
_symmetry.space_group_name_H-M   'P 1'
#
loop_
_entity.id
_entity.type
_entity.pdbx_description
1 polymer ?
#
loop_
_entity_poly.entity_id
_entity_poly.type
_entity_poly.pdbx_seq_one_letter_code
_entity_poly.pdbx_strand_id
1 'polypeptide(L)'
;MSPSRFELDSTTSSSATTCNESTLNISAAKKGPKTTVLRNLGCSTDAEFKDILKKIEKEVERRRSLGVKSAERAAAIKEIYKPLHDHVYHLHESYMAPEFKQMVDYCRSDEASKEGLLSLMQTEAAARVFRFPVFKKIFCDELIEEMEHFEQSRSPKGRPNTMNNYGILLNELGFDEGFIIPLREQYLQPLTSLLYHDCGGCYLDSHKAFMVKYDMHEDLDLSYHYDNAEVTLNVSLGKEFTEGNLYFGDMRQVPLSETACTEVEHKVTEGILHRGQHMHGALPISSGQRWNLIVWMRASQERNKLCPMCNKRPTLVEGEGFADGFTSDLGMSLLQNV
;
A
#
# COMPACT_ATOMS: atom_id res chain seq x y z
N MET A 1 27.36 -37.87 17.35
CA MET A 1 26.45 -37.33 18.39
C MET A 1 26.33 -35.84 18.14
N SER A 2 25.24 -35.44 17.51
CA SER A 2 24.96 -34.07 17.08
C SER A 2 24.27 -33.29 18.20
N PRO A 3 24.59 -32.01 18.46
CA PRO A 3 23.79 -31.19 19.35
C PRO A 3 22.56 -30.66 18.59
N SER A 4 21.41 -30.76 19.26
CA SER A 4 20.07 -30.40 18.82
C SER A 4 19.89 -28.90 18.57
N ARG A 5 19.15 -28.60 17.49
CA ARG A 5 18.53 -27.32 17.18
C ARG A 5 17.72 -26.78 18.36
N PHE A 6 17.89 -25.50 18.65
CA PHE A 6 16.85 -24.67 19.26
C PHE A 6 16.05 -24.06 18.11
N GLU A 7 14.85 -24.59 17.87
CA GLU A 7 13.81 -23.92 17.09
C GLU A 7 13.10 -22.95 18.05
N LEU A 8 13.26 -21.65 17.80
CA LEU A 8 12.42 -20.60 18.39
C LEU A 8 11.15 -20.54 17.54
N ASP A 9 10.15 -21.31 17.96
CA ASP A 9 8.80 -21.22 17.43
C ASP A 9 8.07 -20.13 18.24
N SER A 10 7.97 -18.93 17.68
CA SER A 10 7.18 -17.83 18.25
C SER A 10 6.50 -17.03 17.16
N THR A 11 5.47 -17.61 16.54
CA THR A 11 4.44 -16.84 15.84
C THR A 11 3.15 -16.97 16.64
N THR A 12 2.88 -15.98 17.49
CA THR A 12 1.52 -15.73 17.98
C THR A 12 0.68 -15.38 16.76
N SER A 13 -0.14 -16.33 16.28
CA SER A 13 -0.97 -16.13 15.08
C SER A 13 -2.12 -15.16 15.38
N SER A 14 -1.86 -13.86 15.25
CA SER A 14 -2.93 -12.87 15.23
C SER A 14 -3.71 -13.01 13.92
N SER A 15 -5.03 -13.19 13.97
CA SER A 15 -5.84 -13.30 12.76
C SER A 15 -6.00 -11.94 12.07
N ALA A 16 -5.88 -11.93 10.74
CA ALA A 16 -6.07 -10.74 9.94
C ALA A 16 -7.54 -10.30 9.95
N THR A 17 -7.76 -9.00 10.07
CA THR A 17 -9.10 -8.43 10.21
C THR A 17 -9.27 -7.13 9.44
N THR A 18 -10.52 -6.76 9.23
CA THR A 18 -10.95 -5.52 8.58
C THR A 18 -11.85 -4.72 9.51
N CYS A 19 -11.77 -3.39 9.45
CA CYS A 19 -12.68 -2.52 10.19
C CYS A 19 -14.09 -2.52 9.55
N ASN A 20 -15.10 -2.97 10.28
CA ASN A 20 -16.52 -3.00 9.87
C ASN A 20 -17.07 -1.61 9.49
N GLU A 21 -16.50 -0.53 10.01
CA GLU A 21 -16.92 0.83 9.61
C GLU A 21 -16.43 1.24 8.21
N SER A 22 -15.43 0.53 7.64
CA SER A 22 -15.01 0.70 6.23
C SER A 22 -16.02 0.06 5.24
N THR A 23 -16.89 -0.82 5.76
CA THR A 23 -17.98 -1.49 5.06
C THR A 23 -19.31 -0.95 5.58
N LEU A 24 -19.72 0.22 5.06
CA LEU A 24 -21.01 0.89 5.33
C LEU A 24 -22.12 -0.12 5.72
N ASN A 25 -22.37 -0.29 7.03
CA ASN A 25 -23.33 -1.30 7.48
C ASN A 25 -24.76 -0.74 7.26
N ILE A 26 -25.43 -1.17 6.19
CA ILE A 26 -26.75 -0.65 5.76
C ILE A 26 -27.92 -1.27 6.55
N SER A 27 -27.68 -2.29 7.39
CA SER A 27 -28.76 -3.09 8.01
C SER A 27 -29.72 -2.33 8.95
N ALA A 28 -29.45 -1.06 9.28
CA ALA A 28 -30.38 -0.17 9.98
C ALA A 28 -30.92 0.94 9.06
N ALA A 29 -31.75 0.59 8.08
CA ALA A 29 -32.37 1.57 7.18
C ALA A 29 -33.84 1.22 6.91
N LYS A 30 -34.71 1.54 7.87
CA LYS A 30 -36.11 1.87 7.52
C LYS A 30 -36.63 3.18 8.08
N LYS A 31 -36.05 3.75 9.16
CA LYS A 31 -36.24 5.16 9.58
C LYS A 31 -35.04 5.60 10.43
N GLY A 32 -34.23 6.57 9.99
CA GLY A 32 -33.06 7.00 10.78
C GLY A 32 -32.15 8.07 10.15
N PRO A 33 -30.98 8.35 10.75
CA PRO A 33 -30.10 9.49 10.42
C PRO A 33 -29.59 9.54 8.97
N LYS A 34 -29.55 8.40 8.26
CA LYS A 34 -29.01 8.30 6.89
C LYS A 34 -29.89 8.96 5.83
N THR A 35 -31.22 9.01 6.02
CA THR A 35 -32.13 9.77 5.13
C THR A 35 -31.86 11.25 5.18
N THR A 36 -31.53 11.79 6.36
CA THR A 36 -31.19 13.21 6.53
C THR A 36 -29.87 13.55 5.85
N VAL A 37 -28.86 12.67 5.96
CA VAL A 37 -27.57 12.87 5.28
C VAL A 37 -27.74 12.89 3.76
N LEU A 38 -28.44 11.92 3.17
CA LEU A 38 -28.64 11.87 1.71
C LEU A 38 -29.44 13.07 1.20
N ARG A 39 -30.45 13.52 1.96
CA ARG A 39 -31.20 14.75 1.64
C ARG A 39 -30.32 15.99 1.68
N ASN A 40 -29.47 16.11 2.70
CA ASN A 40 -28.53 17.22 2.82
C ASN A 40 -27.47 17.22 1.71
N LEU A 41 -27.19 16.08 1.10
CA LEU A 41 -26.31 15.92 -0.07
C LEU A 41 -27.05 16.08 -1.41
N GLY A 42 -28.28 16.56 -1.41
CA GLY A 42 -29.03 16.91 -2.62
C GLY A 42 -29.96 15.82 -3.17
N CYS A 43 -30.13 14.68 -2.47
CA CYS A 43 -31.13 13.68 -2.86
C CYS A 43 -32.54 14.15 -2.45
N SER A 44 -33.37 14.51 -3.42
CA SER A 44 -34.61 15.25 -3.17
C SER A 44 -35.87 14.41 -3.43
N THR A 45 -35.79 13.41 -4.31
CA THR A 45 -36.91 12.55 -4.68
C THR A 45 -36.77 11.12 -4.16
N ASP A 46 -37.91 10.43 -3.96
CA ASP A 46 -37.92 9.02 -3.55
C ASP A 46 -37.27 8.10 -4.60
N ALA A 47 -37.33 8.48 -5.88
CA ALA A 47 -36.69 7.75 -6.97
C ALA A 47 -35.15 7.84 -6.89
N GLU A 48 -34.61 9.05 -6.69
CA GLU A 48 -33.18 9.26 -6.45
C GLU A 48 -32.72 8.51 -5.20
N PHE A 49 -33.52 8.54 -4.14
CA PHE A 49 -33.19 7.87 -2.89
C PHE A 49 -33.06 6.36 -3.08
N LYS A 50 -34.03 5.76 -3.80
CA LYS A 50 -34.01 4.32 -4.11
C LYS A 50 -32.83 3.94 -5.00
N ASP A 51 -32.48 4.76 -5.98
CA ASP A 51 -31.33 4.52 -6.86
C ASP A 51 -30.00 4.58 -6.09
N ILE A 52 -29.82 5.60 -5.25
CA ILE A 52 -28.64 5.76 -4.41
C ILE A 52 -28.50 4.58 -3.45
N LEU A 53 -29.58 4.18 -2.76
CA LEU A 53 -29.52 3.01 -1.87
C LEU A 53 -29.08 1.75 -2.61
N LYS A 54 -29.60 1.51 -3.82
CA LYS A 54 -29.20 0.37 -4.64
C LYS A 54 -27.72 0.43 -5.03
N LYS A 55 -27.18 1.63 -5.30
CA LYS A 55 -25.74 1.82 -5.56
C LYS A 55 -24.89 1.54 -4.33
N ILE A 56 -25.30 2.02 -3.15
CA ILE A 56 -24.60 1.77 -1.88
C ILE A 56 -24.63 0.28 -1.53
N GLU A 57 -25.78 -0.38 -1.67
CA GLU A 57 -25.90 -1.83 -1.43
C GLU A 57 -24.97 -2.64 -2.33
N LYS A 58 -24.93 -2.32 -3.64
CA LYS A 58 -24.00 -2.95 -4.58
C LYS A 58 -22.55 -2.72 -4.19
N GLU A 59 -22.19 -1.51 -3.75
CA GLU A 59 -20.83 -1.18 -3.35
C GLU A 59 -20.42 -1.91 -2.06
N VAL A 60 -21.32 -2.03 -1.09
CA VAL A 60 -21.08 -2.81 0.14
C VAL A 60 -20.87 -4.29 -0.19
N GLU A 61 -21.73 -4.87 -1.03
CA GLU A 61 -21.61 -6.26 -1.45
C GLU A 61 -20.30 -6.48 -2.22
N ARG A 62 -19.96 -5.57 -3.13
CA ARG A 62 -18.69 -5.60 -3.85
C ARG A 62 -17.51 -5.65 -2.87
N ARG A 63 -17.48 -4.75 -1.87
CA ARG A 63 -16.41 -4.70 -0.85
C ARG A 63 -16.31 -5.96 -0.01
N ARG A 64 -17.44 -6.53 0.42
CA ARG A 64 -17.47 -7.80 1.16
C ARG A 64 -16.89 -8.96 0.34
N SER A 65 -17.16 -8.97 -0.97
CA SER A 65 -16.65 -10.01 -1.87
C SER A 65 -15.19 -9.82 -2.32
N LEU A 66 -14.49 -8.74 -1.91
CA LEU A 66 -13.16 -8.43 -2.44
C LEU A 66 -12.10 -9.49 -2.13
N GLY A 67 -12.04 -9.97 -0.87
CA GLY A 67 -11.07 -10.97 -0.43
C GLY A 67 -11.24 -12.28 -1.22
N VAL A 68 -12.44 -12.86 -1.15
CA VAL A 68 -12.79 -14.09 -1.86
C VAL A 68 -12.49 -13.98 -3.37
N LYS A 69 -12.90 -12.89 -4.02
CA LYS A 69 -12.61 -12.70 -5.45
C LYS A 69 -11.13 -12.53 -5.75
N SER A 70 -10.35 -11.97 -4.82
CA SER A 70 -8.89 -11.87 -4.96
C SER A 70 -8.24 -13.24 -4.87
N ALA A 71 -8.66 -14.07 -3.91
CA ALA A 71 -8.21 -15.45 -3.78
C ALA A 71 -8.58 -16.31 -5.01
N GLU A 72 -9.81 -16.19 -5.52
CA GLU A 72 -10.25 -16.86 -6.76
C GLU A 72 -9.39 -16.46 -7.97
N ARG A 73 -9.07 -15.15 -8.11
CA ARG A 73 -8.18 -14.67 -9.17
C ARG A 73 -6.77 -15.21 -9.00
N ALA A 74 -6.20 -15.15 -7.81
CA ALA A 74 -4.86 -15.66 -7.52
C ALA A 74 -4.74 -17.16 -7.87
N ALA A 75 -5.74 -17.96 -7.49
CA ALA A 75 -5.80 -19.37 -7.84
C ALA A 75 -5.87 -19.58 -9.36
N ALA A 76 -6.71 -18.83 -10.07
CA ALA A 76 -6.80 -18.92 -11.53
C ALA A 76 -5.51 -18.45 -12.24
N ILE A 77 -4.87 -17.38 -11.75
CA ILE A 77 -3.59 -16.90 -12.27
C ILE A 77 -2.53 -17.99 -12.15
N LYS A 78 -2.43 -18.64 -10.99
CA LYS A 78 -1.46 -19.71 -10.74
C LYS A 78 -1.59 -20.89 -11.72
N GLU A 79 -2.80 -21.21 -12.18
CA GLU A 79 -3.04 -22.30 -13.14
C GLU A 79 -2.81 -21.89 -14.60
N ILE A 80 -3.06 -20.62 -14.94
CA ILE A 80 -3.10 -20.14 -16.34
C ILE A 80 -1.79 -19.47 -16.74
N TYR A 81 -1.24 -18.66 -15.85
CA TYR A 81 -0.10 -17.79 -16.14
C TYR A 81 1.21 -18.55 -16.01
N LYS A 82 2.13 -18.29 -16.93
CA LYS A 82 3.51 -18.75 -16.85
C LYS A 82 4.40 -17.53 -16.78
N PRO A 83 5.22 -17.36 -15.73
CA PRO A 83 6.14 -16.25 -15.66
C PRO A 83 7.10 -16.21 -16.85
N LEU A 84 7.50 -15.01 -17.25
CA LEU A 84 8.58 -14.77 -18.20
C LEU A 84 9.94 -14.77 -17.48
N HIS A 85 10.00 -14.17 -16.30
CA HIS A 85 11.17 -13.97 -15.45
C HIS A 85 10.92 -14.56 -14.05
N ASP A 86 11.04 -15.87 -13.88
CA ASP A 86 10.79 -16.55 -12.58
C ASP A 86 11.58 -15.94 -11.40
N HIS A 87 12.77 -15.37 -11.66
CA HIS A 87 13.61 -14.81 -10.61
C HIS A 87 13.05 -13.55 -9.96
N VAL A 88 12.21 -12.75 -10.65
CA VAL A 88 11.73 -11.48 -10.09
C VAL A 88 10.74 -11.67 -8.94
N TYR A 89 10.20 -12.87 -8.76
CA TYR A 89 9.28 -13.23 -7.68
C TYR A 89 9.97 -13.41 -6.32
N HIS A 90 11.30 -13.46 -6.30
CA HIS A 90 12.09 -13.68 -5.10
C HIS A 90 13.10 -12.55 -4.91
N LEU A 91 13.07 -11.88 -3.77
CA LEU A 91 13.97 -10.76 -3.51
C LEU A 91 15.42 -11.24 -3.48
N HIS A 92 16.28 -10.58 -4.24
CA HIS A 92 17.71 -10.81 -4.20
C HIS A 92 18.46 -9.50 -3.97
N GLU A 93 19.52 -9.55 -3.17
CA GLU A 93 20.32 -8.37 -2.81
C GLU A 93 20.97 -7.71 -4.04
N SER A 94 21.21 -8.48 -5.11
CA SER A 94 21.77 -7.95 -6.36
C SER A 94 20.85 -6.95 -7.07
N TYR A 95 19.54 -6.97 -6.78
CA TYR A 95 18.55 -6.06 -7.37
C TYR A 95 18.63 -4.66 -6.78
N MET A 96 19.17 -4.52 -5.57
CA MET A 96 19.19 -3.27 -4.84
C MET A 96 20.25 -2.30 -5.36
N ALA A 97 19.92 -1.01 -5.37
CA ALA A 97 20.91 0.04 -5.58
C ALA A 97 21.96 0.02 -4.45
N PRO A 98 23.26 0.24 -4.75
CA PRO A 98 24.30 0.27 -3.72
C PRO A 98 24.03 1.25 -2.58
N GLU A 99 23.48 2.42 -2.90
CA GLU A 99 23.10 3.47 -1.96
C GLU A 99 22.00 3.00 -1.02
N PHE A 100 21.01 2.26 -1.55
CA PHE A 100 19.94 1.68 -0.74
C PHE A 100 20.50 0.70 0.28
N LYS A 101 21.40 -0.19 -0.16
CA LYS A 101 22.05 -1.15 0.73
C LYS A 101 22.85 -0.46 1.82
N GLN A 102 23.63 0.57 1.47
CA GLN A 102 24.39 1.35 2.43
C GLN A 102 23.49 1.96 3.51
N MET A 103 22.32 2.50 3.14
CA MET A 103 21.36 3.03 4.11
C MET A 103 20.79 1.93 5.01
N VAL A 104 20.44 0.77 4.45
CA VAL A 104 19.92 -0.37 5.20
C VAL A 104 20.95 -0.90 6.20
N ASP A 105 22.20 -1.06 5.77
CA ASP A 105 23.31 -1.52 6.61
C ASP A 105 23.62 -0.50 7.72
N TYR A 106 23.59 0.80 7.40
CA TYR A 106 23.72 1.86 8.40
C TYR A 106 22.59 1.79 9.45
N CYS A 107 21.33 1.60 9.03
CA CYS A 107 20.20 1.49 9.96
C CYS A 107 20.27 0.25 10.87
N ARG A 108 21.08 -0.74 10.51
CA ARG A 108 21.31 -1.97 11.29
C ARG A 108 22.51 -1.87 12.23
N SER A 109 23.30 -0.79 12.16
CA SER A 109 24.45 -0.60 13.04
C SER A 109 24.04 -0.02 14.40
N ASP A 110 24.88 -0.17 15.42
CA ASP A 110 24.61 0.32 16.76
C ASP A 110 24.60 1.87 16.83
N GLU A 111 25.23 2.53 15.86
CA GLU A 111 25.33 3.98 15.73
C GLU A 111 24.20 4.59 14.86
N ALA A 112 23.21 3.78 14.50
CA ALA A 112 22.09 4.21 13.67
C ALA A 112 21.33 5.38 14.32
N SER A 113 21.22 6.49 13.59
CA SER A 113 20.47 7.67 13.99
C SER A 113 19.69 8.22 12.80
N LYS A 114 18.64 8.99 13.09
CA LYS A 114 17.87 9.66 12.04
C LYS A 114 18.77 10.62 11.25
N GLU A 115 19.58 11.41 11.94
CA GLU A 115 20.47 12.40 11.34
C GLU A 115 21.52 11.74 10.43
N GLY A 116 22.12 10.63 10.87
CA GLY A 116 23.05 9.87 10.06
C GLY A 116 22.40 9.25 8.83
N LEU A 117 21.18 8.72 8.94
CA LEU A 117 20.44 8.20 7.79
C LEU A 117 20.13 9.31 6.78
N LEU A 118 19.66 10.47 7.25
CA LEU A 118 19.38 11.62 6.40
C LEU A 118 20.63 12.11 5.66
N SER A 119 21.81 12.01 6.27
CA SER A 119 23.08 12.36 5.61
C SER A 119 23.40 11.46 4.41
N LEU A 120 22.93 10.20 4.42
CA LEU A 120 23.09 9.25 3.31
C LEU A 120 22.06 9.47 2.18
N MET A 121 20.87 9.98 2.50
CA MET A 121 19.78 10.21 1.54
C MET A 121 19.99 11.46 0.66
N GLN A 122 21.00 12.27 0.94
CA GLN A 122 21.38 13.53 0.29
C GLN A 122 20.31 14.64 0.29
N THR A 123 19.01 14.35 0.12
CA THR A 123 17.97 15.38 0.04
C THR A 123 16.60 14.87 0.49
N GLU A 124 16.00 15.58 1.45
CA GLU A 124 14.57 15.50 1.73
C GLU A 124 13.81 16.20 0.60
N ALA A 125 12.97 15.48 -0.13
CA ALA A 125 12.32 16.00 -1.33
C ALA A 125 11.16 16.96 -1.01
N ALA A 126 10.50 16.73 0.11
CA ALA A 126 9.57 17.63 0.79
C ALA A 126 9.55 17.25 2.28
N ALA A 127 8.94 18.06 3.14
CA ALA A 127 8.89 17.77 4.57
C ALA A 127 8.37 16.34 4.85
N ARG A 128 9.23 15.50 5.44
CA ARG A 128 9.03 14.08 5.73
C ARG A 128 8.67 13.22 4.51
N VAL A 129 9.23 13.58 3.36
CA VAL A 129 9.15 12.84 2.09
C VAL A 129 10.58 12.62 1.60
N PHE A 130 11.03 11.37 1.63
CA PHE A 130 12.41 11.01 1.31
C PHE A 130 12.48 10.35 -0.05
N ARG A 131 13.46 10.75 -0.87
CA ARG A 131 13.70 10.20 -2.19
C ARG A 131 15.09 9.57 -2.24
N PHE A 132 15.18 8.33 -2.72
CA PHE A 132 16.45 7.63 -2.82
C PHE A 132 16.42 6.51 -3.87
N PRO A 133 17.56 6.12 -4.46
CA PRO A 133 17.65 4.93 -5.31
C PRO A 133 17.20 3.68 -4.54
N VAL A 134 16.40 2.80 -5.16
CA VAL A 134 15.94 1.55 -4.53
C VAL A 134 16.48 0.35 -5.28
N PHE A 135 16.24 0.28 -6.58
CA PHE A 135 16.61 -0.84 -7.42
C PHE A 135 17.60 -0.45 -8.51
N LYS A 136 18.35 -1.41 -9.03
CA LYS A 136 19.14 -1.22 -10.25
C LYS A 136 18.23 -1.24 -11.46
N LYS A 137 18.59 -0.44 -12.48
CA LYS A 137 17.83 -0.32 -13.72
C LYS A 137 17.54 -1.67 -14.39
N ILE A 138 18.53 -2.58 -14.44
CA ILE A 138 18.35 -3.91 -15.04
C ILE A 138 17.22 -4.71 -14.39
N PHE A 139 17.09 -4.67 -13.06
CA PHE A 139 16.01 -5.35 -12.36
C PHE A 139 14.66 -4.66 -12.61
N CYS A 140 14.64 -3.32 -12.65
CA CYS A 140 13.42 -2.60 -13.00
C CYS A 140 12.90 -2.99 -14.39
N ASP A 141 13.80 -3.12 -15.37
CA ASP A 141 13.45 -3.50 -16.74
C ASP A 141 12.88 -4.93 -16.79
N GLU A 142 13.54 -5.90 -16.14
CA GLU A 142 13.04 -7.29 -16.03
C GLU A 142 11.67 -7.38 -15.32
N LEU A 143 11.49 -6.61 -14.24
CA LEU A 143 10.21 -6.56 -13.53
C LEU A 143 9.10 -5.95 -14.39
N ILE A 144 9.39 -4.90 -15.17
CA ILE A 144 8.43 -4.31 -16.11
C ILE A 144 8.08 -5.33 -17.20
N GLU A 145 9.07 -6.01 -17.79
CA GLU A 145 8.84 -7.04 -18.80
C GLU A 145 7.91 -8.16 -18.30
N GLU A 146 8.10 -8.62 -17.05
CA GLU A 146 7.23 -9.60 -16.42
C GLU A 146 5.78 -9.08 -16.30
N MET A 147 5.60 -7.82 -15.88
CA MET A 147 4.28 -7.21 -15.77
C MET A 147 3.60 -7.03 -17.13
N GLU A 148 4.34 -6.63 -18.16
CA GLU A 148 3.81 -6.51 -19.52
C GLU A 148 3.40 -7.87 -20.08
N HIS A 149 4.19 -8.92 -19.81
CA HIS A 149 3.84 -10.29 -20.17
C HIS A 149 2.56 -10.75 -19.46
N PHE A 150 2.40 -10.44 -18.18
CA PHE A 150 1.15 -10.70 -17.45
C PHE A 150 -0.04 -9.92 -18.02
N GLU A 151 0.15 -8.64 -18.36
CA GLU A 151 -0.89 -7.81 -18.97
C GLU A 151 -1.40 -8.38 -20.28
N GLN A 152 -0.51 -8.90 -21.13
CA GLN A 152 -0.83 -9.52 -22.41
C GLN A 152 -1.45 -10.92 -22.27
N SER A 153 -1.37 -11.54 -21.10
CA SER A 153 -1.91 -12.87 -20.84
C SER A 153 -3.45 -12.88 -20.71
N ARG A 154 -4.03 -14.07 -20.84
CA ARG A 154 -5.48 -14.30 -20.64
C ARG A 154 -5.88 -14.40 -19.16
N SER A 155 -4.94 -14.27 -18.25
CA SER A 155 -5.17 -14.39 -16.82
C SER A 155 -6.11 -13.29 -16.32
N PRO A 156 -6.97 -13.60 -15.33
CA PRO A 156 -7.88 -12.60 -14.78
C PRO A 156 -7.10 -11.50 -14.05
N LYS A 157 -7.57 -10.26 -14.15
CA LYS A 157 -6.91 -9.07 -13.59
C LYS A 157 -7.81 -8.38 -12.57
N GLY A 158 -7.31 -8.19 -11.36
CA GLY A 158 -7.93 -7.34 -10.35
C GLY A 158 -7.63 -5.87 -10.59
N ARG A 159 -8.46 -4.96 -10.07
CA ARG A 159 -8.12 -3.54 -10.03
C ARG A 159 -7.24 -3.24 -8.81
N PRO A 160 -6.13 -2.49 -8.96
CA PRO A 160 -5.21 -2.23 -7.86
C PRO A 160 -5.86 -1.42 -6.72
N ASN A 161 -6.61 -0.37 -7.06
CA ASN A 161 -7.36 0.44 -6.11
C ASN A 161 -8.58 1.10 -6.79
N THR A 162 -9.26 2.02 -6.09
CA THR A 162 -10.46 2.70 -6.60
C THR A 162 -10.18 3.87 -7.54
N MET A 163 -8.93 4.33 -7.61
CA MET A 163 -8.49 5.52 -8.34
C MET A 163 -7.71 5.18 -9.61
N ASN A 164 -7.02 4.04 -9.65
CA ASN A 164 -6.33 3.54 -10.84
C ASN A 164 -7.20 2.51 -11.57
N ASN A 165 -7.37 2.71 -12.87
CA ASN A 165 -8.03 1.75 -13.75
C ASN A 165 -7.08 0.65 -14.21
N TYR A 166 -5.79 0.97 -14.29
CA TYR A 166 -4.74 0.10 -14.81
C TYR A 166 -3.66 -0.17 -13.77
N GLY A 167 -3.27 -1.44 -13.65
CA GLY A 167 -2.27 -1.88 -12.70
C GLY A 167 -2.50 -3.31 -12.24
N ILE A 168 -1.57 -3.80 -11.43
CA ILE A 168 -1.43 -5.21 -11.10
C ILE A 168 -1.33 -5.38 -9.59
N LEU A 169 -2.14 -6.27 -9.02
CA LEU A 169 -2.08 -6.65 -7.61
C LEU A 169 -1.01 -7.73 -7.42
N LEU A 170 0.07 -7.42 -6.71
CA LEU A 170 1.23 -8.30 -6.60
C LEU A 170 0.96 -9.54 -5.72
N ASN A 171 0.04 -9.41 -4.76
CA ASN A 171 -0.43 -10.55 -3.96
C ASN A 171 -1.14 -11.61 -4.82
N GLU A 172 -1.89 -11.18 -5.87
CA GLU A 172 -2.58 -12.11 -6.77
C GLU A 172 -1.62 -12.83 -7.72
N LEU A 173 -0.42 -12.26 -7.95
CA LEU A 173 0.65 -12.89 -8.71
C LEU A 173 1.56 -13.77 -7.87
N GLY A 174 1.50 -13.69 -6.53
CA GLY A 174 2.35 -14.49 -5.64
C GLY A 174 3.69 -13.84 -5.28
N PHE A 175 3.79 -12.51 -5.33
CA PHE A 175 5.01 -11.78 -4.94
C PHE A 175 5.16 -11.59 -3.41
N ASP A 176 4.11 -11.80 -2.62
CA ASP A 176 4.14 -11.45 -1.19
C ASP A 176 5.25 -12.21 -0.43
N GLU A 177 5.24 -13.54 -0.48
CA GLU A 177 6.17 -14.40 0.28
C GLU A 177 7.63 -14.22 -0.15
N GLY A 178 7.89 -14.29 -1.47
CA GLY A 178 9.24 -14.28 -2.01
C GLY A 178 9.86 -12.88 -2.10
N PHE A 179 9.06 -11.84 -2.26
CA PHE A 179 9.55 -10.51 -2.60
C PHE A 179 9.13 -9.42 -1.61
N ILE A 180 7.83 -9.19 -1.42
CA ILE A 180 7.33 -8.01 -0.70
C ILE A 180 7.54 -8.14 0.81
N ILE A 181 7.33 -9.31 1.40
CA ILE A 181 7.61 -9.57 2.82
C ILE A 181 9.10 -9.33 3.13
N PRO A 182 10.07 -9.96 2.42
CA PRO A 182 11.48 -9.68 2.62
C PRO A 182 11.85 -8.20 2.40
N LEU A 183 11.28 -7.55 1.37
CA LEU A 183 11.56 -6.13 1.09
C LEU A 183 11.11 -5.26 2.27
N ARG A 184 9.90 -5.48 2.77
CA ARG A 184 9.33 -4.75 3.90
C ARG A 184 10.14 -4.96 5.16
N GLU A 185 10.36 -6.21 5.57
CA GLU A 185 10.93 -6.52 6.89
C GLU A 185 12.43 -6.29 6.94
N GLN A 186 13.15 -6.66 5.89
CA GLN A 186 14.61 -6.65 5.92
C GLN A 186 15.17 -5.30 5.45
N TYR A 187 14.53 -4.65 4.48
CA TYR A 187 15.09 -3.45 3.84
C TYR A 187 14.34 -2.17 4.21
N LEU A 188 13.00 -2.17 4.27
CA LEU A 188 12.25 -0.93 4.54
C LEU A 188 12.04 -0.66 6.04
N GLN A 189 11.82 -1.70 6.85
CA GLN A 189 11.58 -1.54 8.30
C GLN A 189 12.74 -0.84 9.03
N PRO A 190 14.04 -1.12 8.76
CA PRO A 190 15.14 -0.40 9.41
C PRO A 190 15.08 1.12 9.17
N LEU A 191 14.82 1.55 7.93
CA LEU A 191 14.72 2.96 7.58
C LEU A 191 13.48 3.60 8.22
N THR A 192 12.32 2.94 8.08
CA THR A 192 11.05 3.47 8.59
C THR A 192 10.99 3.54 10.12
N SER A 193 11.71 2.66 10.82
CA SER A 193 11.88 2.71 12.27
C SER A 193 12.54 4.00 12.74
N LEU A 194 13.47 4.56 11.96
CA LEU A 194 14.13 5.84 12.30
C LEU A 194 13.30 7.04 11.83
N LEU A 195 12.78 6.99 10.59
CA LEU A 195 12.13 8.12 9.94
C LEU A 195 10.68 8.37 10.40
N TYR A 196 9.98 7.30 10.80
CA TYR A 196 8.53 7.28 11.05
C TYR A 196 8.15 6.57 12.35
N HIS A 197 9.03 6.59 13.36
CA HIS A 197 8.77 5.98 14.68
C HIS A 197 7.46 6.48 15.33
N ASP A 198 7.10 7.75 15.08
CA ASP A 198 5.93 8.42 15.63
C ASP A 198 4.60 7.98 15.00
N CYS A 199 4.64 7.20 13.90
CA CYS A 199 3.44 6.69 13.25
C CYS A 199 3.52 5.19 12.93
N GLY A 200 4.20 4.41 13.78
CA GLY A 200 4.23 2.94 13.68
C GLY A 200 5.24 2.38 12.69
N GLY A 201 6.20 3.19 12.20
CA GLY A 201 7.23 2.75 11.26
C GLY A 201 8.10 1.58 11.76
N CYS A 202 8.17 1.35 13.07
CA CYS A 202 8.89 0.22 13.66
C CYS A 202 8.13 -1.12 13.67
N TYR A 203 6.82 -1.12 13.39
CA TYR A 203 5.94 -2.30 13.48
C TYR A 203 5.04 -2.44 12.25
N LEU A 204 5.62 -2.30 11.06
CA LEU A 204 4.91 -2.44 9.78
C LEU A 204 4.63 -3.91 9.44
N ASP A 205 3.66 -4.52 10.13
CA ASP A 205 3.34 -5.95 10.12
C ASP A 205 2.47 -6.43 8.94
N SER A 206 1.88 -5.51 8.18
CA SER A 206 1.02 -5.83 7.03
C SER A 206 1.33 -4.93 5.83
N HIS A 207 0.94 -5.36 4.63
CA HIS A 207 1.13 -4.55 3.44
C HIS A 207 0.06 -4.79 2.38
N LYS A 208 0.03 -3.87 1.41
CA LYS A 208 -0.61 -4.07 0.11
C LYS A 208 0.33 -3.53 -0.96
N ALA A 209 0.77 -4.40 -1.85
CA ALA A 209 1.66 -4.04 -2.94
C ALA A 209 0.98 -4.18 -4.30
N PHE A 210 1.20 -3.19 -5.16
CA PHE A 210 0.62 -3.15 -6.48
C PHE A 210 1.50 -2.32 -7.42
N MET A 211 1.38 -2.61 -8.71
CA MET A 211 2.00 -1.80 -9.75
C MET A 211 0.95 -0.96 -10.45
N VAL A 212 1.30 0.28 -10.77
CA VAL A 212 0.46 1.18 -11.56
C VAL A 212 1.17 1.58 -12.83
N LYS A 213 0.40 1.79 -13.89
CA LYS A 213 0.87 2.17 -15.21
C LYS A 213 0.20 3.48 -15.63
N TYR A 214 1.00 4.46 -16.00
CA TYR A 214 0.55 5.66 -16.67
C TYR A 214 0.96 5.60 -18.14
N ASP A 215 0.01 5.85 -19.03
CA ASP A 215 0.19 5.72 -20.49
C ASP A 215 -0.68 6.75 -21.23
N MET A 216 -0.23 7.19 -22.40
CA MET A 216 -0.91 8.21 -23.22
C MET A 216 -2.35 7.86 -23.63
N HIS A 217 -2.75 6.58 -23.54
CA HIS A 217 -4.09 6.11 -23.86
C HIS A 217 -4.84 5.50 -22.66
N GLU A 218 -4.28 5.63 -21.45
CA GLU A 218 -4.84 5.06 -20.23
C GLU A 218 -4.92 6.13 -19.11
N ASP A 219 -4.58 5.78 -17.87
CA ASP A 219 -4.48 6.76 -16.79
C ASP A 219 -3.25 7.67 -17.05
N LEU A 220 -3.44 8.99 -16.98
CA LEU A 220 -2.35 9.97 -17.16
C LEU A 220 -1.83 10.51 -15.83
N ASP A 221 -2.71 10.62 -14.84
CA ASP A 221 -2.50 11.28 -13.56
C ASP A 221 -3.16 10.52 -12.41
N LEU A 222 -3.01 11.04 -11.20
CA LEU A 222 -3.75 10.55 -10.04
C LEU A 222 -4.18 11.73 -9.16
N SER A 223 -5.48 11.84 -8.97
CA SER A 223 -6.10 12.91 -8.17
C SER A 223 -5.58 12.96 -6.73
N TYR A 224 -5.70 14.11 -6.09
CA TYR A 224 -5.24 14.34 -4.73
C TYR A 224 -5.91 13.44 -3.69
N HIS A 225 -5.13 12.67 -2.93
CA HIS A 225 -5.59 11.64 -2.00
C HIS A 225 -4.57 11.36 -0.89
N TYR A 226 -4.93 10.48 0.04
CA TYR A 226 -4.02 9.86 1.00
C TYR A 226 -4.07 8.35 0.83
N ASP A 227 -3.04 7.67 1.29
CA ASP A 227 -2.96 6.22 1.26
C ASP A 227 -3.57 5.59 2.51
N ASN A 228 -4.19 4.42 2.34
CA ASN A 228 -4.58 3.58 3.46
C ASN A 228 -3.36 2.78 3.98
N ALA A 229 -2.36 3.51 4.46
CA ALA A 229 -1.07 3.05 4.95
C ALA A 229 -0.56 3.93 6.10
N GLU A 230 0.35 3.42 6.92
CA GLU A 230 1.12 4.23 7.86
C GLU A 230 2.32 4.84 7.14
N VAL A 231 3.00 4.05 6.31
CA VAL A 231 4.10 4.47 5.43
C VAL A 231 3.89 3.88 4.04
N THR A 232 4.14 4.69 3.01
CA THR A 232 4.11 4.27 1.61
C THR A 232 5.49 4.39 0.99
N LEU A 233 5.88 3.36 0.23
CA LEU A 233 6.96 3.45 -0.75
C LEU A 233 6.36 3.50 -2.17
N ASN A 234 6.79 4.46 -2.99
CA ASN A 234 6.43 4.56 -4.40
C ASN A 234 7.70 4.63 -5.26
N VAL A 235 8.07 3.53 -5.91
CA VAL A 235 9.28 3.42 -6.74
C VAL A 235 8.91 3.61 -8.20
N SER A 236 9.54 4.57 -8.87
CA SER A 236 9.44 4.68 -10.33
C SER A 236 10.37 3.65 -10.93
N LEU A 237 9.81 2.61 -11.53
CA LEU A 237 10.60 1.53 -12.15
C LEU A 237 11.08 1.94 -13.53
N GLY A 238 10.27 2.74 -14.25
CA GLY A 238 10.64 3.36 -15.50
C GLY A 238 9.68 3.09 -16.64
N LYS A 239 10.29 2.67 -17.76
CA LYS A 239 10.12 3.22 -19.13
C LYS A 239 10.44 4.71 -19.25
N GLU A 240 10.57 5.16 -20.50
CA GLU A 240 10.87 6.55 -20.83
C GLU A 240 9.58 7.38 -20.79
N PHE A 241 9.58 8.47 -20.03
CA PHE A 241 8.47 9.41 -19.94
C PHE A 241 8.96 10.83 -19.67
N THR A 242 8.07 11.83 -19.86
CA THR A 242 8.31 13.23 -19.47
C THR A 242 7.19 13.72 -18.57
N GLU A 243 7.51 14.70 -17.71
CA GLU A 243 6.62 15.17 -16.64
C GLU A 243 6.22 14.02 -15.68
N GLY A 244 5.02 14.07 -15.10
CA GLY A 244 4.56 13.01 -14.20
C GLY A 244 5.08 13.09 -12.77
N ASN A 245 5.61 14.24 -12.33
CA ASN A 245 6.07 14.40 -10.96
C ASN A 245 4.94 14.15 -9.94
N LEU A 246 5.33 13.80 -8.72
CA LEU A 246 4.38 13.75 -7.62
C LEU A 246 4.26 15.14 -7.00
N TYR A 247 3.16 15.41 -6.33
CA TYR A 247 3.03 16.61 -5.51
C TYR A 247 2.47 16.23 -4.15
N PHE A 248 3.02 16.84 -3.10
CA PHE A 248 2.69 16.57 -1.71
C PHE A 248 2.20 17.85 -1.05
N GLY A 249 1.04 17.80 -0.42
CA GLY A 249 0.61 18.83 0.52
C GLY A 249 0.72 18.35 1.95
N ASP A 250 -0.09 18.95 2.82
CA ASP A 250 -0.11 18.64 4.24
C ASP A 250 -0.73 17.27 4.55
N MET A 251 -0.68 16.91 5.84
CA MET A 251 -1.42 15.76 6.34
C MET A 251 -2.93 15.95 6.11
N ARG A 252 -3.65 14.84 5.91
CA ARG A 252 -5.11 14.81 5.68
C ARG A 252 -5.95 15.66 6.64
N GLN A 253 -5.49 15.91 7.87
CA GLN A 253 -6.21 16.71 8.86
C GLN A 253 -6.23 18.21 8.54
N VAL A 254 -5.33 18.70 7.68
CA VAL A 254 -5.25 20.10 7.27
C VAL A 254 -6.26 20.37 6.15
N PRO A 255 -7.08 21.44 6.24
CA PRO A 255 -8.01 21.80 5.17
C PRO A 255 -7.30 22.15 3.86
N LEU A 256 -7.87 21.72 2.73
CA LEU A 256 -7.35 22.00 1.37
C LEU A 256 -7.11 23.49 1.10
N SER A 257 -7.91 24.39 1.68
CA SER A 257 -7.78 25.84 1.52
C SER A 257 -6.52 26.42 2.16
N GLU A 258 -5.89 25.68 3.07
CA GLU A 258 -4.70 26.08 3.83
C GLU A 258 -3.45 25.36 3.34
N THR A 259 -3.60 24.36 2.47
CA THR A 259 -2.52 23.49 2.02
C THR A 259 -1.71 24.11 0.88
N ALA A 260 -0.39 24.09 1.04
CA ALA A 260 0.55 24.35 -0.04
C ALA A 260 1.15 23.02 -0.54
N CYS A 261 1.13 22.82 -1.86
CA CYS A 261 1.73 21.62 -2.46
C CYS A 261 3.19 21.87 -2.86
N THR A 262 4.05 20.92 -2.53
CA THR A 262 5.43 20.84 -2.99
C THR A 262 5.52 19.78 -4.07
N GLU A 263 6.02 20.15 -5.24
CA GLU A 263 6.31 19.20 -6.31
C GLU A 263 7.59 18.42 -6.00
N VAL A 264 7.51 17.11 -6.19
CA VAL A 264 8.59 16.15 -5.96
C VAL A 264 8.83 15.39 -7.25
N GLU A 265 10.00 15.61 -7.81
CA GLU A 265 10.44 14.94 -9.03
C GLU A 265 10.57 13.43 -8.81
N HIS A 266 9.93 12.64 -9.67
CA HIS A 266 9.92 11.18 -9.54
C HIS A 266 10.83 10.52 -10.59
N LYS A 267 12.07 10.24 -10.19
CA LYS A 267 13.09 9.68 -11.07
C LYS A 267 13.01 8.16 -11.18
N VAL A 268 13.29 7.66 -12.38
CA VAL A 268 13.44 6.24 -12.66
C VAL A 268 14.46 5.62 -11.69
N THR A 269 14.18 4.41 -11.21
CA THR A 269 14.88 3.64 -10.16
C THR A 269 14.82 4.19 -8.74
N GLU A 270 14.31 5.40 -8.53
CA GLU A 270 14.18 6.01 -7.21
C GLU A 270 12.81 5.75 -6.58
N GLY A 271 12.83 5.52 -5.28
CA GLY A 271 11.68 5.42 -4.42
C GLY A 271 11.41 6.74 -3.71
N ILE A 272 10.12 7.08 -3.58
CA ILE A 272 9.64 8.11 -2.67
C ILE A 272 9.00 7.41 -1.47
N LEU A 273 9.56 7.64 -0.29
CA LEU A 273 9.09 7.08 0.98
C LEU A 273 8.45 8.19 1.81
N HIS A 274 7.17 8.06 2.13
CA HIS A 274 6.38 9.08 2.83
C HIS A 274 5.37 8.49 3.80
N ARG A 275 4.82 9.31 4.71
CA ARG A 275 3.67 8.92 5.53
C ARG A 275 2.44 8.72 4.66
N GLY A 276 1.67 7.66 4.90
CA GLY A 276 0.47 7.38 4.11
C GLY A 276 -0.60 8.46 4.24
N GLN A 277 -0.66 9.18 5.36
CA GLN A 277 -1.59 10.29 5.57
C GLN A 277 -1.18 11.61 4.90
N HIS A 278 0.02 11.70 4.30
CA HIS A 278 0.35 12.85 3.46
C HIS A 278 -0.59 12.88 2.27
N MET A 279 -1.26 14.00 2.10
CA MET A 279 -2.10 14.20 0.94
C MET A 279 -1.20 14.47 -0.27
N HIS A 280 -1.39 13.71 -1.33
CA HIS A 280 -0.54 13.76 -2.51
C HIS A 280 -1.28 13.35 -3.77
N GLY A 281 -0.68 13.58 -4.92
CA GLY A 281 -1.16 13.11 -6.20
C GLY A 281 -0.03 12.98 -7.21
N ALA A 282 -0.37 12.49 -8.41
CA ALA A 282 0.54 12.45 -9.54
C ALA A 282 0.09 13.48 -10.58
N LEU A 283 1.02 14.30 -11.05
CA LEU A 283 0.82 15.16 -12.21
C LEU A 283 0.73 14.29 -13.48
N PRO A 284 0.09 14.79 -14.56
CA PRO A 284 0.02 14.06 -15.81
C PRO A 284 1.39 13.87 -16.45
N ILE A 285 1.64 12.70 -17.04
CA ILE A 285 2.74 12.52 -17.99
C ILE A 285 2.42 13.25 -19.30
N SER A 286 3.44 13.78 -19.97
CA SER A 286 3.28 14.45 -21.28
C SER A 286 3.72 13.58 -22.46
N SER A 287 4.50 12.52 -22.21
CA SER A 287 4.88 11.53 -23.23
C SER A 287 5.30 10.22 -22.60
N GLY A 288 5.25 9.14 -23.37
CA GLY A 288 5.84 7.85 -23.00
C GLY A 288 4.96 7.04 -22.06
N GLN A 289 5.60 6.22 -21.23
CA GLN A 289 4.93 5.32 -20.29
C GLN A 289 5.71 5.30 -18.98
N ARG A 290 5.00 5.25 -17.86
CA ARG A 290 5.59 5.22 -16.52
C ARG A 290 5.00 4.09 -15.71
N TRP A 291 5.88 3.25 -15.18
CA TRP A 291 5.54 2.17 -14.27
C TRP A 291 6.06 2.45 -12.87
N ASN A 292 5.18 2.29 -11.88
CA ASN A 292 5.57 2.41 -10.49
C ASN A 292 5.24 1.14 -9.70
N LEU A 293 6.13 0.75 -8.79
CA LEU A 293 5.84 -0.16 -7.69
C LEU A 293 5.38 0.66 -6.48
N ILE A 294 4.21 0.35 -5.95
CA ILE A 294 3.67 0.98 -4.75
C ILE A 294 3.50 -0.08 -3.66
N VAL A 295 4.06 0.19 -2.49
CA VAL A 295 3.94 -0.66 -1.30
C VAL A 295 3.34 0.17 -0.17
N TRP A 296 2.08 -0.10 0.13
CA TRP A 296 1.41 0.41 1.32
C TRP A 296 1.78 -0.47 2.50
N MET A 297 2.53 0.07 3.46
CA MET A 297 2.93 -0.64 4.67
C MET A 297 2.10 -0.17 5.86
N ARG A 298 1.68 -1.13 6.67
CA ARG A 298 0.67 -0.91 7.70
C ARG A 298 1.12 -1.48 9.04
N ALA A 299 0.75 -0.79 10.11
CA ALA A 299 1.02 -1.19 11.48
C ALA A 299 -0.29 -1.47 12.22
N SER A 300 -0.57 -2.75 12.48
CA SER A 300 -1.81 -3.14 13.17
C SER A 300 -1.92 -2.53 14.56
N GLN A 301 -0.80 -2.31 15.26
CA GLN A 301 -0.75 -1.64 16.56
C GLN A 301 -1.34 -0.23 16.52
N GLU A 302 -1.12 0.53 15.45
CA GLU A 302 -1.71 1.87 15.30
C GLU A 302 -3.17 1.79 14.86
N ARG A 303 -3.46 0.89 13.92
CA ARG A 303 -4.81 0.71 13.35
C ARG A 303 -5.81 0.21 14.39
N ASN A 304 -5.41 -0.69 15.29
CA ASN A 304 -6.24 -1.24 16.35
C ASN A 304 -6.66 -0.17 17.38
N LYS A 305 -5.88 0.91 17.54
CA LYS A 305 -6.25 2.06 18.38
C LYS A 305 -7.32 2.92 17.70
N LEU A 306 -7.06 3.30 16.45
CA LEU A 306 -7.92 4.20 15.68
C LEU A 306 -7.86 3.86 14.18
N CYS A 307 -9.02 3.62 13.58
CA CYS A 307 -9.11 3.35 12.16
C CYS A 307 -8.67 4.59 11.35
N PRO A 308 -7.67 4.47 10.45
CA PRO A 308 -7.14 5.61 9.71
C PRO A 308 -8.16 6.17 8.71
N MET A 309 -9.21 5.44 8.36
CA MET A 309 -10.24 5.91 7.42
C MET A 309 -11.30 6.77 8.12
N CYS A 310 -11.86 6.29 9.22
CA CYS A 310 -13.00 6.93 9.90
C CYS A 310 -12.66 7.68 11.20
N ASN A 311 -11.41 7.58 11.68
CA ASN A 311 -10.95 8.17 12.94
C ASN A 311 -11.79 7.71 14.16
N LYS A 312 -12.19 6.44 14.17
CA LYS A 312 -12.92 5.81 15.28
C LYS A 312 -12.25 4.50 15.67
N ARG A 313 -12.50 4.05 16.90
CA ARG A 313 -12.05 2.74 17.36
C ARG A 313 -12.65 1.66 16.45
N PRO A 314 -11.84 0.78 15.82
CA PRO A 314 -12.35 -0.17 14.85
C PRO A 314 -13.21 -1.24 15.51
N THR A 315 -14.24 -1.68 14.81
CA THR A 315 -14.91 -2.96 15.09
C THR A 315 -14.39 -3.96 14.06
N LEU A 316 -13.74 -5.02 14.50
CA LEU A 316 -13.03 -5.93 13.60
C LEU A 316 -13.92 -7.09 13.12
N VAL A 317 -13.78 -7.45 11.84
CA VAL A 317 -14.33 -8.67 11.24
C VAL A 317 -13.20 -9.47 10.61
N GLU A 318 -13.35 -10.78 10.54
CA GLU A 318 -12.36 -11.66 9.90
C GLU A 318 -12.07 -11.24 8.45
N GLY A 319 -10.80 -11.34 8.07
CA GLY A 319 -10.32 -11.08 6.72
C GLY A 319 -9.33 -12.14 6.27
N GLU A 320 -8.98 -12.09 4.99
CA GLU A 320 -7.99 -12.98 4.38
C GLU A 320 -6.64 -12.27 4.18
N GLY A 321 -5.53 -13.02 4.22
CA GLY A 321 -4.18 -12.50 4.01
C GLY A 321 -3.84 -11.41 5.04
N PHE A 322 -3.43 -10.23 4.56
CA PHE A 322 -3.22 -9.04 5.42
C PHE A 322 -4.45 -8.15 5.58
N ALA A 323 -5.55 -8.44 4.88
CA ALA A 323 -6.80 -7.67 4.91
C ALA A 323 -6.57 -6.13 4.84
N ASP A 324 -7.17 -5.36 5.73
CA ASP A 324 -6.95 -3.90 5.86
C ASP A 324 -5.84 -3.54 6.88
N GLY A 325 -5.05 -4.53 7.33
CA GLY A 325 -3.93 -4.35 8.25
C GLY A 325 -4.32 -4.22 9.72
N PHE A 326 -5.48 -4.75 10.12
CA PHE A 326 -5.87 -4.87 11.53
C PHE A 326 -5.64 -6.30 12.02
N THR A 327 -5.42 -6.46 13.32
CA THR A 327 -5.24 -7.77 13.97
C THR A 327 -6.15 -7.86 15.18
N SER A 328 -6.72 -9.04 15.46
CA SER A 328 -7.49 -9.24 16.69
C SER A 328 -6.58 -9.67 17.85
N ASP A 329 -6.61 -8.93 18.97
CA ASP A 329 -5.85 -9.23 20.20
C ASP A 329 -6.41 -10.43 20.99
N LEU A 330 -6.84 -11.50 20.32
CA LEU A 330 -7.28 -12.72 21.02
C LEU A 330 -6.15 -13.36 21.85
N GLY A 331 -4.89 -12.96 21.64
CA GLY A 331 -3.72 -13.47 22.38
C GLY A 331 -3.25 -12.63 23.58
N MET A 332 -3.66 -11.37 23.74
CA MET A 332 -3.14 -10.51 24.82
C MET A 332 -4.00 -10.50 26.10
N SER A 333 -5.25 -10.97 26.04
CA SER A 333 -6.15 -10.98 27.21
C SER A 333 -5.90 -12.12 28.21
N LEU A 334 -5.14 -13.16 27.81
CA LEU A 334 -4.89 -14.33 28.67
C LEU A 334 -3.63 -14.24 29.53
N LEU A 335 -2.76 -13.25 29.30
CA LEU A 335 -1.52 -13.06 30.08
C LEU A 335 -1.60 -11.96 31.14
N GLN A 336 -2.75 -11.31 31.30
CA GLN A 336 -2.98 -10.33 32.39
C GLN A 336 -3.64 -10.95 33.63
N ASN A 337 -3.88 -12.26 33.65
CA ASN A 337 -4.53 -12.98 34.78
C ASN A 337 -3.73 -14.21 35.24
N VAL A 338 -2.39 -14.11 35.32
CA VAL A 338 -1.55 -15.08 36.08
C VAL A 338 -0.54 -14.33 36.94
#